data_AF-A0A4U9I645-F1
#
_entry.id   AF-A0A4U9I645-F1
#
_cell.length_a   1.000
_cell.length_b   1.000
_cell.length_c   1.000
_cell.angle_alpha   90.00
_cell.angle_beta   90.00
_cell.angle_gamma   90.00
#
_symmetry.space_group_name_H-M   'P 1'
#
loop_
_entity.id
_entity.type
_entity.pdbx_description
1 polymer ?
#
loop_
_entity_poly.entity_id
_entity_poly.type
_entity_poly.pdbx_seq_one_letter_code
_entity_poly.pdbx_strand_id
1 'polypeptide(L)'
;MMPPTWTGHPLRKDYPARATEFDPFELTKAKQDLEMEALTFKPEDWGMKRGTDNEDFMFLNLGPNHPSAHGAFRIILQLDGEEIVDCVPDIGYHHRGAEKMGERQFLAQLHSVYRPYRVPRRLRKRNALRAGR
;
A
#
# COMPACT_ATOMS: atom_id res chain seq x y z
N MET A 1 0.11 -1.35 -7.03
CA MET A 1 -1.14 -1.38 -6.22
C MET A 1 -1.97 -2.61 -6.51
N MET A 2 -2.24 -2.95 -7.79
CA MET A 2 -2.84 -4.24 -8.09
C MET A 2 -1.76 -5.31 -8.28
N PRO A 3 -1.97 -6.54 -7.80
CA PRO A 3 -1.05 -7.63 -8.09
C PRO A 3 -1.05 -7.95 -9.59
N PRO A 4 0.06 -8.48 -10.14
CA PRO A 4 0.16 -8.86 -11.56
C PRO A 4 -0.89 -9.89 -12.00
N THR A 5 -1.39 -10.69 -11.05
CA THR A 5 -2.42 -11.71 -11.25
C THR A 5 -3.83 -11.13 -11.37
N TRP A 6 -4.02 -9.84 -11.13
CA TRP A 6 -5.34 -9.22 -11.15
C TRP A 6 -5.93 -9.15 -12.55
N THR A 7 -7.11 -9.72 -12.73
CA THR A 7 -7.86 -9.66 -13.99
C THR A 7 -8.99 -8.63 -13.87
N GLY A 8 -8.92 -7.56 -14.68
CA GLY A 8 -9.98 -6.54 -14.77
C GLY A 8 -9.51 -5.12 -14.46
N HIS A 9 -10.47 -4.18 -14.34
CA HIS A 9 -10.19 -2.75 -14.20
C HIS A 9 -10.99 -2.11 -13.05
N PRO A 10 -10.56 -2.25 -11.78
CA PRO A 10 -11.34 -1.87 -10.60
C PRO A 10 -11.74 -0.40 -10.49
N LEU A 11 -10.97 0.47 -11.14
CA LEU A 11 -11.23 1.91 -11.13
C LEU A 11 -12.30 2.34 -12.13
N ARG A 12 -12.77 1.46 -13.03
CA ARG A 12 -13.85 1.81 -13.94
C ARG A 12 -15.20 1.84 -13.24
N LYS A 13 -16.14 2.65 -13.73
CA LYS A 13 -17.47 2.85 -13.10
C LYS A 13 -18.37 1.61 -13.22
N ASP A 14 -18.24 0.90 -14.34
CA ASP A 14 -18.89 -0.36 -14.66
C ASP A 14 -18.33 -1.56 -13.90
N TYR A 15 -17.16 -1.43 -13.25
CA TYR A 15 -16.58 -2.52 -12.48
C TYR A 15 -17.40 -2.80 -11.22
N PRO A 16 -17.72 -4.08 -10.92
CA PRO A 16 -18.48 -4.44 -9.73
C PRO A 16 -17.74 -4.04 -8.45
N ALA A 17 -18.47 -3.54 -7.45
CA ALA A 17 -17.87 -3.03 -6.22
C ALA A 17 -18.25 -3.85 -4.98
N ARG A 18 -19.25 -4.73 -5.08
CA ARG A 18 -19.66 -5.63 -4.00
C ARG A 18 -19.22 -7.05 -4.30
N ALA A 19 -18.79 -7.76 -3.26
CA ALA A 19 -18.46 -9.18 -3.34
C ALA A 19 -19.62 -10.03 -3.89
N THR A 20 -20.87 -9.61 -3.67
CA THR A 20 -22.08 -10.29 -4.17
C THR A 20 -22.27 -10.19 -5.69
N GLU A 21 -21.55 -9.29 -6.35
CA GLU A 21 -21.59 -9.13 -7.81
C GLU A 21 -20.53 -10.00 -8.51
N PHE A 22 -19.64 -10.67 -7.74
CA PHE A 22 -18.63 -11.58 -8.26
C PHE A 22 -19.05 -13.03 -8.07
N ASP A 23 -18.50 -13.91 -8.90
CA ASP A 23 -18.58 -15.34 -8.69
C ASP A 23 -17.96 -15.73 -7.34
N PRO A 24 -18.45 -16.83 -6.71
CA PRO A 24 -17.88 -17.33 -5.47
C PRO A 24 -16.37 -17.51 -5.58
N PHE A 25 -15.65 -16.99 -4.59
CA PHE A 25 -14.20 -17.10 -4.57
C PHE A 25 -13.77 -18.54 -4.28
N GLU A 26 -13.03 -19.13 -5.22
CA GLU A 26 -12.34 -20.40 -5.02
C GLU A 26 -10.82 -20.19 -4.89
N LEU A 27 -10.23 -20.81 -3.87
CA LEU A 27 -8.79 -20.86 -3.65
C LEU A 27 -8.27 -22.25 -4.00
N THR A 28 -7.98 -22.46 -5.27
CA THR A 28 -7.30 -23.67 -5.73
C THR A 28 -5.80 -23.60 -5.38
N LYS A 29 -5.16 -24.75 -5.22
CA LYS A 29 -3.70 -24.82 -4.95
C LYS A 29 -2.88 -24.09 -6.02
N ALA A 30 -3.24 -24.28 -7.30
CA ALA A 30 -2.59 -23.58 -8.41
C ALA A 30 -2.72 -22.06 -8.30
N LYS A 31 -3.89 -21.54 -7.90
CA LYS A 31 -4.09 -20.10 -7.68
C LYS A 31 -3.25 -19.59 -6.51
N GLN A 32 -3.20 -20.35 -5.41
CA GLN A 32 -2.34 -20.01 -4.28
C GLN A 32 -0.86 -19.96 -4.67
N ASP A 33 -0.38 -20.94 -5.45
CA ASP A 33 1.01 -21.00 -5.90
C ASP A 33 1.36 -19.80 -6.79
N LEU A 34 0.47 -19.42 -7.71
CA LEU A 34 0.63 -18.23 -8.56
C LEU A 34 0.70 -16.94 -7.73
N GLU A 35 -0.17 -16.79 -6.71
CA GLU A 35 -0.14 -15.63 -5.82
C GLU A 35 1.14 -15.57 -4.98
N MET A 36 1.65 -16.73 -4.52
CA MET A 36 2.93 -16.80 -3.81
C MET A 36 4.11 -16.44 -4.72
N GLU A 37 4.11 -16.90 -5.96
CA GLU A 37 5.14 -16.54 -6.94
C GLU A 37 5.12 -15.03 -7.22
N ALA A 38 3.93 -14.43 -7.35
CA ALA A 38 3.77 -12.99 -7.55
C ALA A 38 4.25 -12.15 -6.35
N LEU A 39 4.31 -12.71 -5.14
CA LEU A 39 4.83 -12.05 -3.93
C LEU A 39 6.37 -12.11 -3.83
N THR A 40 7.00 -12.94 -4.65
CA THR A 40 8.46 -13.07 -4.67
C THR A 40 9.07 -11.80 -5.24
N PHE A 41 9.94 -11.17 -4.44
CA PHE A 41 10.63 -9.97 -4.85
C PHE A 41 11.72 -10.30 -5.88
N LYS A 42 11.66 -9.65 -7.05
CA LYS A 42 12.67 -9.73 -8.10
C LYS A 42 13.41 -8.38 -8.17
N PRO A 43 14.69 -8.33 -7.77
CA PRO A 43 15.48 -7.08 -7.80
C PRO A 43 15.56 -6.43 -9.19
N GLU A 44 15.53 -7.27 -10.23
CA GLU A 44 15.65 -6.87 -11.63
C GLU A 44 14.50 -5.98 -12.10
N ASP A 45 13.28 -6.22 -11.60
CA ASP A 45 12.09 -5.43 -11.93
C ASP A 45 12.18 -3.99 -11.40
N TRP A 46 13.06 -3.75 -10.43
CA TRP A 46 13.30 -2.46 -9.79
C TRP A 46 14.61 -1.81 -10.22
N GLY A 47 15.34 -2.43 -11.17
CA GLY A 47 16.65 -1.93 -11.63
C GLY A 47 17.78 -2.11 -10.60
N MET A 48 17.56 -2.92 -9.56
CA MET A 48 18.55 -3.17 -8.52
C MET A 48 19.59 -4.20 -8.99
N LYS A 49 20.87 -3.83 -8.86
CA LYS A 49 21.98 -4.74 -9.15
C LYS A 49 22.14 -5.72 -7.99
N ARG A 50 22.45 -6.98 -8.27
CA ARG A 50 22.70 -7.99 -7.22
C ARG A 50 24.11 -7.93 -6.62
N GLY A 51 25.03 -7.25 -7.27
CA GLY A 51 26.41 -7.10 -6.82
C GLY A 51 27.21 -6.22 -7.77
N THR A 52 28.48 -6.01 -7.43
CA THR A 52 29.54 -5.47 -8.27
C THR A 52 30.43 -6.62 -8.78
N ASP A 53 31.51 -6.32 -9.50
CA ASP A 53 32.47 -7.33 -9.96
C ASP A 53 33.17 -8.07 -8.78
N ASN A 54 33.22 -7.45 -7.59
CA ASN A 54 33.96 -7.98 -6.43
C ASN A 54 33.07 -8.33 -5.22
N GLU A 55 31.83 -7.83 -5.13
CA GLU A 55 31.01 -7.91 -3.91
C GLU A 55 29.52 -8.12 -4.23
N ASP A 56 28.85 -9.00 -3.49
CA ASP A 56 27.41 -9.27 -3.62
C ASP A 56 26.61 -8.43 -2.63
N PHE A 57 25.53 -7.80 -3.11
CA PHE A 57 24.59 -7.07 -2.26
C PHE A 57 23.62 -8.02 -1.56
N MET A 58 23.31 -7.74 -0.31
CA MET A 58 22.34 -8.50 0.47
C MET A 58 20.95 -7.86 0.39
N PHE A 59 19.93 -8.66 0.12
CA PHE A 59 18.54 -8.19 0.14
C PHE A 59 17.86 -8.62 1.45
N LEU A 60 17.43 -7.64 2.24
CA LEU A 60 16.71 -7.88 3.50
C LEU A 60 15.25 -7.47 3.37
N ASN A 61 14.34 -8.41 3.59
CA ASN A 61 12.90 -8.15 3.63
C ASN A 61 12.46 -7.80 5.06
N LEU A 62 12.28 -6.51 5.34
CA LEU A 62 11.62 -6.03 6.55
C LEU A 62 10.11 -6.12 6.36
N GLY A 63 9.55 -7.23 6.84
CA GLY A 63 8.14 -7.54 6.68
C GLY A 63 7.21 -6.81 7.67
N PRO A 64 5.88 -6.89 7.44
CA PRO A 64 4.85 -6.24 8.26
C PRO A 64 4.69 -6.83 9.67
N ASN A 65 5.27 -8.01 9.92
CA ASN A 65 5.33 -8.63 11.25
C ASN A 65 6.46 -8.04 12.11
N HIS A 66 7.32 -7.20 11.54
CA HIS A 66 8.40 -6.58 12.29
C HIS A 66 7.84 -5.47 13.20
N PRO A 67 8.07 -5.51 14.52
CA PRO A 67 7.46 -4.56 15.46
C PRO A 67 7.86 -3.10 15.21
N SER A 68 8.98 -2.83 14.54
CA SER A 68 9.41 -1.48 14.16
C SER A 68 8.75 -0.96 12.88
N ALA A 69 8.10 -1.83 12.09
CA ALA A 69 7.20 -1.39 11.03
C ALA A 69 5.87 -1.03 11.73
N HIS A 70 5.65 0.26 12.01
CA HIS A 70 4.45 0.78 12.70
C HIS A 70 3.16 0.52 11.89
N GLY A 71 2.73 -0.74 11.82
CA GLY A 71 1.62 -1.22 11.00
C GLY A 71 2.06 -2.12 9.86
N ALA A 72 1.14 -2.39 8.94
CA ALA A 72 1.39 -3.24 7.78
C ALA A 72 2.22 -2.47 6.74
N PHE A 73 3.53 -2.43 6.95
CA PHE A 73 4.49 -1.84 6.03
C PHE A 73 5.61 -2.83 5.76
N ARG A 74 5.91 -3.05 4.47
CA ARG A 74 6.99 -3.92 4.04
C ARG A 74 8.02 -3.08 3.29
N ILE A 75 9.29 -3.29 3.61
CA ILE A 75 10.40 -2.64 2.92
C ILE A 75 11.40 -3.72 2.54
N ILE A 76 11.78 -3.77 1.27
CA ILE A 76 12.93 -4.54 0.84
C ILE A 76 14.13 -3.60 0.82
N LEU A 77 15.16 -3.91 1.61
CA LEU A 77 16.41 -3.16 1.65
C LEU A 77 17.48 -3.88 0.83
N GLN A 78 18.24 -3.11 0.07
CA GLN A 78 19.50 -3.51 -0.53
C GLN A 78 20.63 -3.02 0.36
N LEU A 79 21.43 -3.95 0.86
CA LEU A 79 22.50 -3.71 1.81
C LEU A 79 23.86 -4.03 1.18
N ASP A 80 24.82 -3.17 1.46
CA ASP A 80 26.25 -3.42 1.29
C ASP A 80 26.89 -3.48 2.68
N GLY A 81 26.99 -4.69 3.23
CA GLY A 81 27.33 -4.90 4.64
C GLY A 81 26.33 -4.25 5.60
N GLU A 82 26.74 -3.15 6.23
CA GLU A 82 25.93 -2.36 7.16
C GLU A 82 25.31 -1.09 6.53
N GLU A 83 25.71 -0.75 5.29
CA GLU A 83 25.21 0.43 4.59
C GLU A 83 23.98 0.09 3.74
N ILE A 84 22.98 0.97 3.76
CA ILE A 84 21.77 0.84 2.93
C ILE A 84 22.06 1.55 1.61
N VAL A 85 22.16 0.77 0.53
CA VAL A 85 22.37 1.30 -0.83
C VAL A 85 21.05 1.80 -1.41
N ASP A 86 20.00 1.00 -1.27
CA ASP A 86 18.68 1.33 -1.83
C ASP A 86 17.56 0.62 -1.06
N CYS A 87 16.32 1.08 -1.23
CA CYS A 87 15.16 0.52 -0.56
C CYS A 87 13.89 0.61 -1.43
N VAL A 88 13.16 -0.50 -1.50
CA VAL A 88 11.83 -0.56 -2.13
C VAL A 88 10.77 -0.65 -1.03
N PRO A 89 9.99 0.41 -0.79
CA PRO A 89 8.81 0.32 0.05
C PRO A 89 7.66 -0.33 -0.73
N ASP A 90 7.14 -1.45 -0.23
CA ASP A 90 5.94 -2.12 -0.74
C ASP A 90 4.70 -1.52 -0.07
N ILE A 91 3.98 -0.68 -0.83
CA ILE A 91 2.82 0.08 -0.37
C ILE A 91 1.51 -0.58 -0.80
N GLY A 92 0.47 -0.43 0.04
CA GLY A 92 -0.89 -0.86 -0.31
C GLY A 92 -1.55 -1.78 0.71
N TYR A 93 -0.83 -2.26 1.72
CA TYR A 93 -1.38 -3.13 2.77
C TYR A 93 -2.54 -2.50 3.57
N HIS A 94 -2.58 -1.17 3.68
CA HIS A 94 -3.68 -0.44 4.34
C HIS A 94 -4.72 0.10 3.33
N HIS A 95 -4.48 -0.04 2.04
CA HIS A 95 -5.37 0.50 1.01
C HIS A 95 -6.66 -0.33 0.96
N ARG A 96 -7.79 0.28 1.34
CA ARG A 96 -9.11 -0.37 1.37
C ARG A 96 -10.05 0.05 0.24
N GLY A 97 -9.53 0.75 -0.79
CA GLY A 97 -10.37 1.24 -1.89
C GLY A 97 -11.44 2.24 -1.44
N ALA A 98 -11.12 3.09 -0.46
CA ALA A 98 -12.04 4.09 0.09
C ALA A 98 -12.66 4.99 -0.98
N GLU A 99 -11.88 5.33 -2.01
CA GLU A 99 -12.32 6.09 -3.17
C GLU A 99 -13.45 5.37 -3.92
N LYS A 100 -13.30 4.07 -4.18
CA LYS A 100 -14.30 3.25 -4.87
C LYS A 100 -15.58 3.09 -4.04
N MET A 101 -15.45 2.93 -2.73
CA MET A 101 -16.60 2.89 -1.82
C MET A 101 -17.34 4.24 -1.79
N GLY A 102 -16.60 5.35 -1.86
CA GLY A 102 -17.15 6.70 -1.87
C GLY A 102 -18.04 7.01 -3.08
N GLU A 103 -17.77 6.40 -4.24
CA GLU A 103 -18.57 6.61 -5.47
C GLU A 103 -20.05 6.23 -5.32
N ARG A 104 -20.34 5.27 -4.44
CA ARG A 104 -21.68 4.69 -4.27
C ARG A 104 -22.34 5.09 -2.95
N GLN A 105 -21.69 5.93 -2.16
CA GLN A 105 -22.23 6.44 -0.90
C GLN A 105 -22.89 7.80 -1.07
N PHE A 106 -24.03 7.99 -0.41
CA PHE A 106 -24.64 9.30 -0.31
C PHE A 106 -23.75 10.24 0.52
N LEU A 107 -23.83 11.56 0.24
CA LEU A 107 -22.97 12.56 0.85
C LEU A 107 -22.94 12.49 2.40
N ALA A 108 -24.07 12.18 3.03
CA ALA A 108 -24.17 12.04 4.48
C ALA A 108 -23.36 10.85 5.05
N GLN A 109 -23.14 9.80 4.25
CA GLN A 109 -22.44 8.58 4.66
C GLN A 109 -20.91 8.67 4.45
N LEU A 110 -20.46 9.56 3.56
CA LEU A 110 -19.06 9.83 3.26
C LEU A 110 -18.26 10.37 4.46
N HIS A 111 -18.91 10.99 5.45
CA HIS A 111 -18.24 11.51 6.65
C HIS A 111 -17.58 10.40 7.51
N SER A 112 -18.07 9.16 7.40
CA SER A 112 -17.43 8.00 8.05
C SER A 112 -16.15 7.57 7.33
N VAL A 113 -16.12 7.73 6.00
CA VAL A 113 -15.00 7.32 5.14
C VAL A 113 -13.89 8.38 5.12
N TYR A 114 -14.28 9.66 5.05
CA TYR A 114 -13.38 10.80 5.15
C TYR A 114 -13.59 11.47 6.51
N ARG A 115 -12.88 11.00 7.54
CA ARG A 115 -12.77 11.74 8.80
C ARG A 115 -11.63 12.77 8.64
N PRO A 116 -11.90 14.06 8.39
CA PRO A 116 -10.84 15.05 8.39
C PRO A 116 -10.20 15.13 9.78
N TYR A 117 -8.89 15.31 9.83
CA TYR A 117 -8.19 15.66 11.06
C TYR A 117 -8.89 16.87 11.70
N ARG A 118 -9.58 16.65 12.82
CA ARG A 118 -10.28 17.70 13.54
C ARG A 118 -9.22 18.58 14.20
N VAL A 119 -8.87 19.69 13.56
CA VAL A 119 -7.89 20.64 14.10
C VAL A 119 -8.33 21.02 15.52
N PRO A 120 -7.48 20.85 16.56
CA PRO A 120 -7.85 21.18 17.92
C PRO A 120 -8.33 22.63 18.01
N ARG A 121 -9.49 22.86 18.64
CA ARG A 121 -10.10 24.20 18.81
C ARG A 121 -9.13 25.26 19.39
N ARG A 122 -8.06 24.84 20.08
CA ARG A 122 -7.00 25.72 20.60
C ARG A 122 -6.18 26.44 19.52
N LEU A 123 -5.99 25.85 18.34
CA LEU A 123 -5.19 26.49 17.27
C LEU A 123 -5.97 27.59 16.52
N ARG A 124 -7.30 27.50 16.49
CA ARG A 124 -8.17 28.44 15.76
C ARG A 124 -8.19 29.85 16.38
N LYS A 125 -7.96 29.98 17.70
CA LYS A 125 -7.91 31.29 18.38
C LYS A 125 -6.60 32.05 18.15
N ARG A 126 -5.48 31.37 17.84
CA ARG A 126 -4.19 32.04 17.61
C ARG A 126 -4.09 32.74 16.25
N ASN A 127 -4.70 32.17 15.21
CA ASN A 127 -4.66 32.78 13.87
C ASN A 127 -5.64 33.96 13.71
N ALA A 128 -6.76 33.97 14.42
CA ALA A 128 -7.68 35.12 14.42
C ALA A 128 -7.06 36.38 15.04
N LEU A 129 -6.15 36.23 16.01
CA LEU A 129 -5.45 37.35 16.65
C LEU A 129 -4.28 37.90 15.82
N ARG A 130 -3.83 37.20 14.76
CA ARG A 130 -2.76 37.66 13.86
C ARG A 130 -3.26 38.31 12.58
N ALA A 131 -4.51 38.08 12.18
CA ALA A 131 -5.10 38.64 10.96
C ALA A 131 -5.83 39.99 11.17
N GLY A 132 -5.80 40.53 12.39
CA GLY A 132 -6.44 41.80 12.78
C GLY A 132 -5.46 42.90 13.18
N ARG A 133 -4.25 42.92 12.59
CA ARG A 133 -3.32 44.05 12.64
C ARG A 133 -2.89 44.41 11.23
#